data_AF-A0A6F8XGQ9-F1
#
_entry.id   AF-A0A6F8XGQ9-F1
#
_cell.length_a   1.000
_cell.length_b   1.000
_cell.length_c   1.000
_cell.angle_alpha   90.00
_cell.angle_beta   90.00
_cell.angle_gamma   90.00
#
_symmetry.space_group_name_H-M   'P 1'
#
loop_
_entity.id
_entity.type
_entity.pdbx_description
1 polymer ?
#
loop_
_entity_poly.entity_id
_entity_poly.type
_entity_poly.pdbx_seq_one_letter_code
_entity_poly.pdbx_strand_id
1 'polypeptide(L)' 'MVRAIVPTGKKAGTHTGRVAIRKTGSFNIQAEYGAVQGISHKYCTLIQRGDGYGYHFTLFSNLTGGAGQAVA' A
#
# COMPACT_ATOMS: atom_id res chain seq x y z
N MET A 1 8.07 1.54 0.67
CA MET A 1 6.74 0.87 0.73
C MET A 1 6.30 0.71 2.18
N VAL A 2 4.99 0.85 2.48
CA VAL A 2 4.42 0.65 3.82
C VAL A 2 3.24 -0.32 3.78
N ARG A 3 2.94 -0.94 4.92
CA ARG A 3 1.69 -1.67 5.21
C ARG A 3 0.92 -0.90 6.26
N ALA A 4 -0.32 -0.53 5.98
CA ALA A 4 -1.22 0.00 6.98
C ALA A 4 -2.29 -1.03 7.36
N ILE A 5 -2.42 -1.31 8.66
CA ILE A 5 -3.49 -2.16 9.19
C ILE A 5 -4.43 -1.24 9.97
N VAL A 6 -5.59 -0.96 9.39
CA VAL A 6 -6.61 -0.10 10.01
C VAL A 6 -7.69 -1.00 10.62
N PRO A 7 -7.83 -1.02 11.96
CA PRO A 7 -8.70 -1.98 12.63
C PRO A 7 -10.20 -1.68 12.49
N THR A 8 -10.58 -0.39 12.41
CA THR A 8 -11.99 0.02 12.40
C THR A 8 -12.23 1.27 11.53
N GLY A 9 -13.50 1.53 11.19
CA GLY A 9 -13.94 2.71 10.46
C GLY A 9 -14.03 2.54 8.93
N LYS A 10 -14.26 3.64 8.22
CA LYS A 10 -14.53 3.64 6.75
C LYS A 10 -13.39 3.07 5.89
N LYS A 11 -12.16 3.07 6.42
CA LYS A 11 -10.94 2.60 5.73
C LYS A 11 -10.38 1.33 6.35
N ALA A 12 -11.19 0.61 7.13
CA ALA A 12 -10.79 -0.63 7.77
C ALA A 12 -10.26 -1.63 6.73
N GLY A 13 -9.23 -2.39 7.12
CA GLY A 13 -8.54 -3.34 6.27
C GLY A 13 -7.03 -3.11 6.19
N THR A 14 -6.38 -3.90 5.33
CA THR A 14 -4.94 -3.85 5.12
C THR A 14 -4.63 -3.17 3.79
N HIS A 15 -3.82 -2.11 3.84
CA HIS A 15 -3.42 -1.33 2.67
C HIS A 15 -1.90 -1.38 2.53
N THR A 16 -1.41 -1.95 1.44
CA THR A 16 0.03 -2.02 1.16
C THR A 16 0.36 -1.19 -0.06
N GLY A 17 1.42 -0.39 0.01
CA GLY A 17 1.90 0.34 -1.16
C GLY A 17 2.79 1.53 -0.88
N ARG A 18 2.87 2.43 -1.85
CA ARG A 18 3.66 3.67 -1.75
C ARG A 18 2.94 4.65 -0.84
N VAL A 19 3.70 5.45 -0.10
CA VAL A 19 3.14 6.37 0.90
C VAL A 19 3.61 7.80 0.67
N ALA A 20 2.69 8.75 0.77
CA ALA A 20 3.00 10.16 0.91
C ALA A 20 2.85 10.56 2.40
N ILE A 21 3.97 10.97 3.00
CA ILE A 21 4.07 11.38 4.41
C ILE A 21 3.78 12.88 4.50
N ARG A 22 2.95 13.28 5.46
CA ARG A 22 2.64 14.69 5.75
C ARG A 22 3.02 15.03 7.18
N LYS A 23 3.43 16.27 7.43
CA LYS A 23 3.75 16.80 8.77
C LYS A 23 2.60 16.63 9.77
N THR A 24 1.36 16.58 9.28
CA THR A 24 0.15 16.36 10.08
C THR A 24 0.08 14.99 10.75
N GLY A 25 0.97 14.04 10.40
CA GLY A 25 0.95 12.68 10.94
C GLY A 25 -0.11 11.78 10.30
N SER A 26 -0.74 12.25 9.22
CA SER A 26 -1.68 11.51 8.38
C SER A 26 -1.12 11.30 6.98
N PHE A 27 -1.18 10.06 6.51
CA PHE A 27 -0.50 9.59 5.32
C PHE A 27 -1.50 9.18 4.23
N ASN A 28 -1.08 9.29 2.98
CA ASN A 28 -1.82 8.80 1.84
C ASN A 28 -1.08 7.58 1.27
N ILE A 29 -1.80 6.46 1.09
CA ILE A 29 -1.24 5.21 0.60
C ILE A 29 -1.80 4.96 -0.79
N GLN A 30 -0.93 4.78 -1.77
CA GLN A 30 -1.30 4.27 -3.09
C GLN A 30 -1.28 2.75 -3.03
N ALA A 31 -2.46 2.16 -2.88
CA ALA A 31 -2.68 0.71 -2.98
C ALA A 31 -3.13 0.33 -4.39
N GLU A 32 -3.13 -0.97 -4.73
CA GLU A 32 -3.58 -1.46 -6.03
C GLU A 32 -5.03 -1.03 -6.34
N TYR A 33 -5.90 -1.07 -5.34
CA TYR A 33 -7.32 -0.73 -5.48
C TYR A 33 -7.59 0.79 -5.50
N GLY A 34 -6.54 1.60 -5.36
CA GLY A 34 -6.62 3.06 -5.38
C GLY A 34 -5.90 3.76 -4.23
N ALA A 35 -5.95 5.09 -4.26
CA ALA A 35 -5.32 5.93 -3.24
C ALA A 35 -6.20 6.06 -1.99
N VAL A 36 -5.70 5.58 -0.86
CA VAL A 36 -6.35 5.69 0.45
C VAL A 36 -5.72 6.84 1.22
N GLN A 37 -6.49 7.88 1.48
CA GLN A 37 -5.99 9.13 2.07
C GLN A 37 -6.25 9.24 3.58
N GLY A 38 -5.38 9.96 4.28
CA GLY A 38 -5.59 10.34 5.68
C GLY A 38 -5.55 9.16 6.67
N ILE A 39 -4.68 8.18 6.43
CA ILE A 39 -4.40 7.11 7.40
C ILE A 39 -3.44 7.64 8.47
N SER A 40 -3.75 7.44 9.75
CA SER A 40 -2.82 7.81 10.82
C SER A 40 -1.52 7.02 10.73
N HIS A 41 -0.37 7.69 10.89
CA HIS A 41 0.95 7.06 10.88
C HIS A 41 1.07 5.89 11.88
N LYS A 42 0.28 5.89 12.96
CA LYS A 42 0.26 4.83 13.99
C LYS A 42 -0.10 3.46 13.42
N TYR A 43 -0.87 3.43 12.34
CA TYR A 43 -1.28 2.20 11.68
C TYR A 43 -0.33 1.76 10.58
N CYS A 44 0.66 2.59 10.22
CA CYS A 44 1.58 2.33 9.13
C CYS A 44 2.89 1.72 9.64
N THR A 45 3.23 0.56 9.09
CA THR A 45 4.52 -0.10 9.27
C THR A 45 5.33 -0.01 8.00
N LEU A 46 6.61 0.36 8.10
CA LEU A 46 7.52 0.38 6.96
C LEU A 46 7.87 -1.06 6.55
N ILE A 47 7.63 -1.40 5.28
CA ILE A 47 8.05 -2.70 4.72
C ILE A 47 9.41 -2.57 4.05
N GLN A 48 9.59 -1.50 3.27
CA GLN A 48 10.76 -1.35 2.43
C GLN A 48 11.14 0.12 2.35
N ARG A 49 12.43 0.41 2.45
CA ARG A 49 13.00 1.75 2.27
C ARG A 49 13.21 2.01 0.78
N GLY A 50 13.25 3.29 0.39
CA GLY A 50 13.56 3.68 -0.98
C GLY A 50 15.01 3.40 -1.30
N ASP A 51 15.30 2.21 -1.80
CA ASP A 51 16.62 1.72 -2.25
C ASP A 51 16.87 2.03 -3.73
N GLY A 52 16.02 2.85 -4.35
CA GLY A 52 16.12 3.23 -5.76
C GLY A 52 15.35 2.31 -6.72
N TYR A 53 14.80 1.20 -6.24
CA TYR A 53 14.03 0.26 -7.06
C TYR A 53 12.51 0.40 -6.84
N GLY A 54 11.77 0.34 -7.94
CA GLY A 54 10.31 0.40 -7.94
C GLY A 54 9.70 -0.96 -7.64
N TYR A 55 9.69 -1.39 -6.39
CA TYR A 55 8.99 -2.62 -6.02
C TYR A 55 7.48 -2.40 -6.09
N HIS A 56 6.80 -3.25 -6.87
CA HIS A 56 5.36 -3.42 -6.84
C HIS A 56 5.03 -4.62 -5.95
N PHE A 57 3.95 -4.53 -5.18
CA PHE A 57 3.42 -5.69 -4.46
C PHE A 57 2.35 -6.32 -5.35
N THR A 58 2.69 -7.39 -6.06
CA THR A 58 1.69 -8.18 -6.78
C THR A 58 0.97 -9.03 -5.76
N LEU A 59 -0.30 -8.73 -5.47
CA LEU A 59 -1.10 -9.64 -4.68
C LEU A 59 -1.29 -10.92 -5.51
N PHE A 60 -0.82 -12.07 -5.02
CA PHE A 60 -1.22 -13.35 -5.58
C PHE A 60 -2.71 -13.54 -5.33
N SER A 61 -3.56 -13.04 -6.23
CA SER A 61 -4.92 -13.52 -6.35
C SER A 61 -4.82 -14.94 -6.88
N ASN A 62 -5.36 -15.92 -6.15
CA ASN A 62 -5.51 -17.30 -6.62
C ASN A 62 -6.47 -17.33 -7.83
N LEU A 63 -6.02 -16.82 -8.97
CA LEU A 63 -6.65 -16.96 -10.26
C LEU A 63 -5.97 -18.15 -10.92
N THR A 64 -6.67 -19.27 -10.85
CA THR A 64 -6.52 -20.39 -11.77
C THR A 64 -6.24 -19.86 -13.18
N GLY A 65 -5.01 -20.05 -13.66
CA GLY A 65 -4.61 -19.93 -15.06
C GLY A 65 -4.75 -18.53 -15.70
N GLY A 66 -3.63 -17.81 -15.81
CA GLY A 66 -3.56 -16.63 -16.68
C GLY A 66 -2.16 -16.03 -16.71
N ALA A 67 -1.39 -16.41 -17.72
CA ALA A 67 -0.05 -15.91 -17.96
C ALA A 67 -0.02 -14.38 -18.18
N GLY A 68 0.99 -13.74 -17.59
CA GLY A 68 1.63 -12.51 -18.10
C GLY A 68 0.87 -11.19 -17.93
N GLN A 69 1.42 -10.30 -17.09
CA GLN A 69 1.42 -8.86 -17.38
C GLN A 69 2.74 -8.25 -16.89
N ALA A 70 3.68 -8.07 -17.81
CA ALA A 70 4.80 -7.15 -17.66
C ALA A 70 4.34 -5.80 -18.23
N VAL A 71 4.41 -4.74 -17.42
CA VAL A 71 4.15 -3.37 -17.89
C VAL A 71 5.46 -2.57 -17.83
N ALA A 72 5.67 -1.82 -18.91
CA ALA A 72 6.88 -1.11 -19.32
C ALA A 72 7.45 -0.10 -18.30
#